data_AF-A0A5J4UZS8-F1
#
_entry.id   AF-A0A5J4UZS8-F1
#
_cell.length_a   1.000
_cell.length_b   1.000
_cell.length_c   1.000
_cell.angle_alpha   90.00
_cell.angle_beta   90.00
_cell.angle_gamma   90.00
#
_symmetry.space_group_name_H-M   'P 1'
#
loop_
_entity.id
_entity.type
_entity.pdbx_description
1 polymer ?
#
loop_
_entity_poly.entity_id
_entity_poly.type
_entity_poly.pdbx_seq_one_letter_code
_entity_poly.pdbx_strand_id
1 'polypeptide(L)'
;MYTYESDPPHYELTQNYTANDSDKHFNILFINDGINVHIIYISDVEALTGFRYCNICHKQAFRIGDKNLQQSMRNHMKKCQKNDGKIVKKVILEKFAKPFVPRILSNKTYKYLLANNLTHLFKPTRYYITYDIETLEKKVNEKFGDSSQVTVTLIPYAIASTVKLASGIHSFYYDIRTDNFLDKWLVQLFEETKQVKKDNKYIDETIPQYYEVPVIGFNSAKFDASVLFKNLKSKDWAISKYLGSSTIAKQLIVKHQSSSIHLRFVDFKIYSMQNKLKDAVRDFGNGTYKKGRFPHEFINANNYMNELSKIEPFPIEAFDNQLRNKKLSDVKYKEYLVEAAKHKQRWDYIRYYNSLDTRVLIEPIDYLIELMFKYKVDMLANMSMSQCANAIKYSMAYN
;
A
#
# COMPACT_ATOMS: atom_id res chain seq x y z
N MET A 1 -3.72 -41.72 43.61
CA MET A 1 -3.71 -41.64 45.08
C MET A 1 -4.27 -40.31 45.47
N TYR A 2 -5.32 -40.33 46.29
CA TYR A 2 -5.97 -39.15 46.82
C TYR A 2 -5.61 -38.99 48.29
N THR A 3 -5.52 -37.76 48.78
CA THR A 3 -5.42 -37.43 50.20
C THR A 3 -6.66 -36.66 50.64
N TYR A 4 -6.98 -36.73 51.93
CA TYR A 4 -8.07 -35.98 52.54
C TYR A 4 -7.52 -34.95 53.52
N GLU A 5 -7.94 -33.71 53.37
CA GLU A 5 -7.73 -32.65 54.36
C GLU A 5 -9.06 -32.29 55.01
N SER A 6 -9.07 -32.10 56.32
CA SER A 6 -10.30 -31.94 57.11
C SER A 6 -10.80 -30.50 57.23
N ASP A 7 -9.94 -29.49 57.01
CA ASP A 7 -10.31 -28.08 57.20
C ASP A 7 -9.71 -27.13 56.13
N PRO A 8 -10.48 -26.71 55.11
CA PRO A 8 -11.83 -27.19 54.78
C PRO A 8 -11.80 -28.63 54.25
N PRO A 9 -12.88 -29.42 54.42
CA PRO A 9 -12.92 -30.80 53.99
C PRO A 9 -12.80 -30.90 52.46
N HIS A 10 -11.68 -31.42 51.98
CA HIS A 10 -11.46 -31.62 50.55
C HIS A 10 -10.53 -32.79 50.24
N TYR A 11 -10.69 -33.34 49.03
CA TYR A 11 -9.89 -34.44 48.51
C TYR A 11 -8.97 -33.93 47.40
N GLU A 12 -7.68 -34.22 47.51
CA GLU A 12 -6.68 -33.83 46.52
C GLU A 12 -6.07 -35.06 45.84
N LEU A 13 -5.94 -35.02 44.51
CA LEU A 13 -5.16 -36.03 43.76
C LEU A 13 -3.68 -35.69 43.85
N THR A 14 -2.91 -36.48 44.61
CA THR A 14 -1.48 -36.21 44.83
C THR A 14 -0.58 -36.92 43.83
N GLN A 15 -0.88 -38.18 43.50
CA GLN A 15 0.00 -39.02 42.68
C GLN A 15 -0.77 -39.97 41.78
N ASN A 16 -0.25 -40.20 40.57
CA ASN A 16 -0.72 -41.24 39.64
C ASN A 16 0.37 -42.31 39.49
N TYR A 17 0.02 -43.56 39.78
CA TYR A 17 0.90 -44.72 39.63
C TYR A 17 0.40 -45.61 38.50
N THR A 18 1.30 -46.04 37.61
CA THR A 18 1.04 -47.05 36.59
C THR A 18 1.71 -48.35 37.01
N ALA A 19 0.93 -49.41 37.21
CA ALA A 19 1.44 -50.72 37.56
C ALA A 19 1.61 -51.60 36.31
N ASN A 20 2.86 -52.00 36.04
CA ASN A 20 3.25 -53.09 35.11
C ASN A 20 2.60 -53.06 33.72
N ASP A 21 2.68 -51.93 33.00
CA ASP A 21 2.16 -51.79 31.62
C ASP A 21 0.70 -52.26 31.41
N SER A 22 -0.07 -52.34 32.49
CA SER A 22 -1.48 -52.67 32.44
C SER A 22 -2.29 -51.37 32.43
N ASP A 23 -3.30 -51.30 31.56
CA ASP A 23 -4.26 -50.18 31.53
C ASP A 23 -5.17 -50.13 32.78
N LYS A 24 -4.94 -50.98 33.79
CA LYS A 24 -5.74 -51.03 35.01
C LYS A 24 -5.30 -49.96 35.99
N HIS A 25 -6.17 -48.96 36.16
CA HIS A 25 -5.98 -47.85 37.07
C HIS A 25 -6.77 -48.10 38.37
N PHE A 26 -6.11 -48.03 39.52
CA PHE A 26 -6.74 -48.13 40.83
C PHE A 26 -6.78 -46.76 41.50
N ASN A 27 -7.96 -46.36 41.96
CA ASN A 27 -8.13 -45.14 42.74
C ASN A 27 -8.06 -45.49 44.22
N ILE A 28 -7.10 -44.92 44.93
CA ILE A 28 -6.84 -45.20 46.34
C ILE A 28 -6.86 -43.87 47.09
N LEU A 29 -7.58 -43.83 48.21
CA LEU A 29 -7.60 -42.73 49.17
C LEU A 29 -6.68 -43.07 50.34
N PHE A 30 -5.84 -42.11 50.71
CA PHE A 30 -4.94 -42.16 51.83
C PHE A 30 -5.45 -41.18 52.90
N ILE A 31 -5.82 -41.70 54.06
CA ILE A 31 -6.23 -40.90 55.22
C ILE A 31 -5.24 -41.15 56.35
N ASN A 32 -4.67 -40.07 56.87
CA ASN A 32 -3.78 -40.11 58.02
C ASN A 32 -4.43 -39.28 59.14
N ASP A 33 -4.75 -39.93 60.27
CA ASP A 33 -5.34 -39.28 61.45
C ASP A 33 -4.28 -38.82 62.47
N GLY A 34 -3.00 -38.94 62.13
CA GLY A 34 -1.85 -38.62 62.98
C GLY A 34 -1.31 -39.81 63.78
N ILE A 35 -2.06 -40.89 63.92
CA ILE A 35 -1.68 -42.11 64.66
C ILE A 35 -1.70 -43.35 63.76
N ASN A 36 -2.70 -43.44 62.89
CA ASN A 36 -2.94 -44.53 61.97
C ASN A 36 -3.01 -44.03 60.52
N VAL A 37 -2.67 -44.94 59.62
CA VAL A 37 -2.81 -44.73 58.18
C VAL A 37 -3.87 -45.68 57.66
N HIS A 38 -4.92 -45.11 57.05
CA HIS A 38 -5.97 -45.85 56.37
C HIS A 38 -5.78 -45.73 54.86
N ILE A 39 -5.74 -46.88 54.19
CA ILE A 39 -5.68 -46.98 52.73
C ILE A 39 -7.01 -47.57 52.27
N ILE A 40 -7.77 -46.80 51.50
CA ILE A 40 -9.12 -47.15 51.08
C ILE A 40 -9.17 -47.20 49.56
N TYR A 41 -9.76 -48.27 49.02
CA TYR A 41 -10.07 -48.33 47.58
C TYR A 41 -11.31 -47.49 47.26
N ILE A 42 -11.20 -46.61 46.26
CA ILE A 42 -12.30 -45.75 45.82
C ILE A 42 -12.94 -46.38 44.59
N SER A 43 -14.21 -46.79 44.70
CA SER A 43 -15.02 -47.27 43.58
C SER A 43 -15.56 -46.14 42.70
N ASP A 44 -15.91 -44.99 43.29
CA ASP A 44 -16.43 -43.82 42.58
C ASP A 44 -15.70 -42.54 43.00
N VAL A 45 -14.73 -42.14 42.16
CA VAL A 45 -13.93 -40.92 42.36
C VAL A 45 -14.73 -39.66 42.08
N GLU A 46 -15.69 -39.73 41.16
CA GLU A 46 -16.50 -38.57 40.78
C GLU A 46 -17.42 -38.16 41.92
N ALA A 47 -18.06 -39.14 42.57
CA ALA A 47 -18.86 -38.90 43.77
C ALA A 47 -18.02 -38.38 44.94
N LEU A 48 -16.79 -38.89 45.12
CA LEU A 48 -15.92 -38.48 46.21
C LEU A 48 -15.38 -37.05 46.03
N THR A 49 -14.90 -36.72 44.83
CA THR A 49 -14.19 -35.46 44.56
C THR A 49 -15.08 -34.36 44.02
N GLY A 50 -16.24 -34.70 43.45
CA GLY A 50 -17.08 -33.75 42.71
C GLY A 50 -16.48 -33.31 41.37
N PHE A 51 -15.39 -33.97 40.92
CA PHE A 51 -14.69 -33.68 39.68
C PHE A 51 -14.65 -34.89 38.76
N ARG A 52 -14.85 -34.64 37.47
CA ARG A 52 -14.62 -35.59 36.38
C ARG A 52 -13.27 -35.30 35.73
N TYR A 53 -12.43 -36.32 35.64
CA TYR A 53 -11.10 -36.21 35.01
C TYR A 53 -11.15 -36.60 33.54
N CYS A 54 -10.31 -35.97 32.70
CA CYS A 54 -10.17 -36.37 31.30
C CYS A 54 -9.58 -37.78 31.19
N ASN A 55 -10.24 -38.66 30.44
CA ASN A 55 -9.82 -40.04 30.19
C ASN A 55 -8.64 -40.20 29.21
N ILE A 56 -8.11 -39.11 28.64
CA ILE A 56 -6.96 -39.13 27.72
C ILE A 56 -5.68 -38.70 28.44
N CYS A 57 -5.72 -37.56 29.16
CA CYS A 57 -4.53 -37.05 29.85
C CYS A 57 -4.49 -37.37 31.34
N HIS A 58 -5.62 -37.77 31.95
CA HIS A 58 -5.78 -38.04 33.39
C HIS A 58 -5.29 -36.92 34.32
N LYS A 59 -5.17 -35.69 33.80
CA LYS A 59 -4.62 -34.51 34.51
C LYS A 59 -5.61 -33.36 34.58
N GLN A 60 -6.43 -33.15 33.55
CA GLN A 60 -7.44 -32.09 33.56
C GLN A 60 -8.70 -32.56 34.28
N ALA A 61 -9.07 -31.86 35.35
CA ALA A 61 -10.32 -32.03 36.08
C ALA A 61 -11.40 -31.04 35.61
N PHE A 62 -12.67 -31.45 35.71
CA PHE A 62 -13.85 -30.62 35.44
C PHE A 62 -14.87 -30.81 36.55
N ARG A 63 -15.42 -29.71 37.08
CA ARG A 63 -16.41 -29.78 38.17
C ARG A 63 -17.76 -30.28 37.66
N ILE A 64 -18.34 -31.28 38.32
CA ILE A 64 -19.59 -31.93 37.87
C ILE A 64 -20.79 -30.95 37.90
N GLY A 65 -20.78 -29.96 38.79
CA GLY A 65 -21.82 -28.93 38.88
C GLY A 65 -21.70 -27.76 37.89
N ASP A 66 -20.70 -27.74 36.99
CA ASP A 66 -20.55 -26.66 36.01
C ASP A 66 -21.61 -26.78 34.89
N LYS A 67 -22.38 -25.71 34.67
CA LYS A 67 -23.37 -25.62 33.57
C LYS A 67 -22.74 -25.85 32.20
N ASN A 68 -21.45 -25.56 32.05
CA ASN A 68 -20.71 -25.70 30.79
C ASN A 68 -19.87 -26.98 30.71
N LEU A 69 -20.00 -27.91 31.66
CA LEU A 69 -19.19 -29.13 31.75
C LEU A 69 -19.04 -29.86 30.41
N GLN A 70 -20.16 -30.13 29.74
CA GLN A 70 -20.20 -30.84 28.47
C GLN A 70 -19.43 -30.11 27.36
N GLN A 71 -19.51 -28.78 27.32
CA GLN A 71 -18.79 -28.00 26.32
C GLN A 71 -17.30 -27.93 26.63
N SER A 72 -16.94 -27.68 27.90
CA SER A 72 -15.56 -27.61 28.38
C SER A 72 -14.81 -28.92 28.17
N MET A 73 -15.45 -30.06 28.49
CA MET A 73 -14.90 -31.39 28.25
C MET A 73 -14.70 -31.67 26.77
N ARG A 74 -15.71 -31.44 25.91
CA ARG A 74 -15.59 -31.66 24.46
C ARG A 74 -14.46 -30.81 23.85
N ASN A 75 -14.36 -29.55 24.25
CA ASN A 75 -13.31 -28.64 23.78
C ASN A 75 -11.91 -29.11 24.22
N HIS A 76 -11.78 -29.57 25.45
CA HIS A 76 -10.53 -30.14 25.95
C HIS A 76 -10.19 -31.45 25.23
N MET A 77 -11.11 -32.43 25.17
CA MET A 77 -10.88 -33.73 24.54
C MET A 77 -10.40 -33.61 23.10
N LYS A 78 -11.01 -32.72 22.30
CA LYS A 78 -10.55 -32.43 20.93
C LYS A 78 -9.09 -31.97 20.88
N LYS A 79 -8.67 -31.09 21.80
CA LYS A 79 -7.29 -30.60 21.88
C LYS A 79 -6.34 -31.66 22.44
N CYS A 80 -6.81 -32.42 23.42
CA CYS A 80 -6.07 -33.45 24.12
C CYS A 80 -5.74 -34.62 23.20
N GLN A 81 -6.71 -35.06 22.39
CA GLN A 81 -6.54 -36.09 21.37
C GLN A 81 -5.57 -35.64 20.27
N LYS A 82 -5.60 -34.37 19.87
CA LYS A 82 -4.65 -33.82 18.88
C LYS A 82 -3.20 -33.78 19.40
N ASN A 83 -3.02 -33.73 20.71
CA ASN A 83 -1.71 -33.61 21.36
C ASN A 83 -1.25 -34.92 22.02
N ASP A 84 -1.88 -36.06 21.70
CA ASP A 84 -1.60 -37.38 22.32
C ASP A 84 -1.57 -37.35 23.86
N GLY A 85 -2.52 -36.63 24.48
CA GLY A 85 -2.59 -36.52 25.93
C GLY A 85 -1.52 -35.64 26.58
N LYS A 86 -0.59 -35.05 25.80
CA LYS A 86 0.50 -34.22 26.31
C LYS A 86 0.05 -32.77 26.57
N ILE A 87 0.47 -32.21 27.70
CA ILE A 87 0.23 -30.80 28.05
C ILE A 87 1.16 -29.92 27.22
N VAL A 88 0.58 -29.13 26.32
CA VAL A 88 1.32 -28.11 25.57
C VAL A 88 1.45 -26.86 26.44
N LYS A 89 2.62 -26.67 27.08
CA LYS A 89 2.96 -25.41 27.74
C LYS A 89 3.18 -24.34 26.68
N LYS A 90 2.36 -23.29 26.66
CA LYS A 90 2.56 -22.11 25.81
C LYS A 90 3.15 -21.00 26.64
N VAL A 91 4.26 -20.44 26.18
CA VAL A 91 4.78 -19.17 26.74
C VAL A 91 3.82 -18.07 26.32
N ILE A 92 3.15 -17.47 27.30
CA ILE A 92 2.36 -16.25 27.09
C ILE A 92 3.26 -15.11 27.51
N LEU A 93 3.79 -14.36 26.54
CA LEU A 93 4.50 -13.13 26.84
C LEU A 93 3.51 -12.08 27.35
N GLU A 94 3.89 -11.33 28.39
CA GLU A 94 3.12 -10.19 28.86
C GLU A 94 2.85 -9.19 27.72
N LYS A 95 1.61 -8.72 27.63
CA LYS A 95 1.20 -7.76 26.61
C LYS A 95 1.60 -6.35 27.05
N PHE A 96 2.79 -5.92 26.71
CA PHE A 96 3.19 -4.52 26.86
C PHE A 96 2.57 -3.65 25.76
N ALA A 97 2.23 -2.40 26.11
CA ALA A 97 1.87 -1.40 25.12
C ALA A 97 3.06 -1.18 24.18
N LYS A 98 2.86 -1.39 22.87
CA LYS A 98 3.92 -1.15 21.90
C LYS A 98 4.18 0.36 21.80
N PRO A 99 5.43 0.83 21.88
CA PRO A 99 5.73 2.22 21.63
C PRO A 99 5.28 2.59 20.20
N PHE A 100 4.71 3.78 20.05
CA PHE A 100 4.26 4.27 18.74
C PHE A 100 5.47 4.75 17.93
N VAL A 101 6.12 3.82 17.24
CA VAL A 101 7.32 4.11 16.43
C VAL A 101 7.05 3.85 14.94
N PRO A 102 6.27 4.72 14.27
CA PRO A 102 5.83 4.51 12.88
C PRO A 102 7.01 4.38 11.91
N ARG A 103 8.14 5.08 12.13
CA ARG A 103 9.36 4.92 11.31
C ARG A 103 9.80 3.45 11.19
N ILE A 104 9.73 2.70 12.29
CA ILE A 104 10.10 1.28 12.31
C ILE A 104 8.93 0.42 11.87
N LEU A 105 7.77 0.60 12.50
CA LEU A 105 6.65 -0.34 12.37
C LEU A 105 5.91 -0.23 11.03
N SER A 106 5.94 0.94 10.37
CA SER A 106 5.26 1.15 9.10
C SER A 106 6.07 0.70 7.88
N ASN A 107 7.37 0.43 8.02
CA ASN A 107 8.22 -0.06 6.93
C ASN A 107 8.81 -1.43 7.28
N LYS A 108 8.29 -2.48 6.64
CA LYS A 108 8.72 -3.86 6.91
C LYS A 108 10.20 -4.11 6.59
N THR A 109 10.75 -3.42 5.59
CA THR A 109 12.16 -3.50 5.21
C THR A 109 13.03 -2.93 6.31
N TYR A 110 12.73 -1.70 6.73
CA TYR A 110 13.49 -1.05 7.80
C TYR A 110 13.40 -1.81 9.12
N LYS A 111 12.21 -2.31 9.47
CA LYS A 111 12.01 -3.17 10.65
C LYS A 111 12.89 -4.41 10.61
N TYR A 112 12.93 -5.11 9.48
CA TYR A 112 13.75 -6.32 9.31
C TYR A 112 15.24 -5.99 9.43
N LEU A 113 15.70 -4.95 8.74
CA LEU A 113 17.10 -4.54 8.78
C LEU A 113 17.52 -4.11 10.19
N LEU A 114 16.66 -3.39 10.91
CA LEU A 114 16.93 -3.01 12.30
C LEU A 114 17.03 -4.22 13.22
N ALA A 115 16.10 -5.18 13.11
CA ALA A 115 16.10 -6.39 13.93
C ALA A 115 17.36 -7.28 13.74
N ASN A 116 18.03 -7.15 12.59
CA ASN A 116 19.23 -7.91 12.25
C ASN A 116 20.53 -7.08 12.28
N ASN A 117 20.49 -5.83 12.79
CA ASN A 117 21.64 -4.91 12.78
C ASN A 117 22.20 -4.57 11.38
N LEU A 118 21.35 -4.60 10.35
CA LEU A 118 21.69 -4.35 8.94
C LEU A 118 21.16 -2.99 8.42
N THR A 119 20.92 -2.02 9.30
CA THR A 119 20.34 -0.71 8.92
C THR A 119 21.20 0.08 7.94
N HIS A 120 22.49 -0.18 7.88
CA HIS A 120 23.42 0.40 6.90
C HIS A 120 23.08 0.03 5.44
N LEU A 121 22.37 -1.08 5.23
CA LEU A 121 21.89 -1.51 3.91
C LEU A 121 20.60 -0.79 3.47
N PHE A 122 19.90 -0.12 4.38
CA PHE A 122 18.62 0.51 4.05
C PHE A 122 18.81 1.59 3.00
N LYS A 123 18.06 1.48 1.91
CA LYS A 123 18.01 2.45 0.80
C LYS A 123 16.56 2.88 0.55
N PRO A 124 16.33 4.13 0.11
CA PRO A 124 15.00 4.57 -0.28
C PRO A 124 14.66 4.02 -1.67
N THR A 125 13.38 4.00 -2.00
CA THR A 125 12.90 3.81 -3.37
C THR A 125 13.35 5.01 -4.21
N ARG A 126 14.15 4.79 -5.28
CA ARG A 126 14.75 5.86 -6.10
C ARG A 126 14.24 5.91 -7.54
N TYR A 127 13.65 4.82 -7.99
CA TYR A 127 13.19 4.63 -9.36
C TYR A 127 11.67 4.52 -9.40
N TYR A 128 11.07 5.19 -10.35
CA TYR A 128 9.62 5.37 -10.46
C TYR A 128 9.27 5.86 -11.87
N ILE A 129 7.98 5.94 -12.16
CA ILE A 129 7.46 6.47 -13.41
C ILE A 129 6.62 7.70 -13.10
N THR A 130 6.77 8.76 -13.88
CA THR A 130 5.88 9.93 -13.83
C THR A 130 4.99 9.95 -15.06
N TYR A 131 3.77 10.45 -14.97
CA TYR A 131 2.86 10.53 -16.12
C TYR A 131 2.00 11.80 -16.08
N ASP A 132 1.47 12.16 -17.25
CA ASP A 132 0.55 13.28 -17.42
C ASP A 132 -0.41 13.00 -18.58
N ILE A 133 -1.67 13.42 -18.44
CA ILE A 133 -2.74 13.17 -19.40
C ILE A 133 -3.30 14.50 -19.88
N GLU A 134 -3.37 14.66 -21.20
CA GLU A 134 -4.05 15.79 -21.81
C GLU A 134 -5.46 15.38 -22.23
N THR A 135 -6.43 16.24 -21.90
CA THR A 135 -7.86 15.99 -22.14
C THR A 135 -8.51 17.14 -22.91
N LEU A 136 -9.51 16.81 -23.71
CA LEU A 136 -10.40 17.76 -24.38
C LEU A 136 -11.73 17.85 -23.65
N GLU A 137 -12.29 19.05 -23.56
CA GLU A 137 -13.65 19.25 -23.09
C GLU A 137 -14.65 18.98 -24.21
N LYS A 138 -15.53 17.98 -24.02
CA LYS A 138 -16.70 17.75 -24.88
C LYS A 138 -17.96 18.17 -24.14
N LYS A 139 -18.67 19.18 -24.65
CA LYS A 139 -19.96 19.60 -24.14
C LYS A 139 -21.01 18.53 -24.48
N VAL A 140 -21.73 18.03 -23.48
CA VAL A 140 -22.71 16.94 -23.64
C VAL A 140 -24.10 17.33 -23.11
N ASN A 141 -24.17 18.18 -22.09
CA ASN A 141 -25.43 18.71 -21.52
C ASN A 141 -26.49 17.64 -21.19
N GLU A 142 -26.07 16.45 -20.76
CA GLU A 142 -26.95 15.31 -20.45
C GLU A 142 -27.55 15.44 -19.05
N LYS A 143 -28.87 15.21 -18.91
CA LYS A 143 -29.56 15.19 -17.61
C LYS A 143 -29.67 13.76 -17.10
N PHE A 144 -29.42 13.58 -15.80
CA PHE A 144 -29.56 12.31 -15.08
C PHE A 144 -30.54 12.50 -13.93
N GLY A 145 -31.79 12.10 -14.15
CA GLY A 145 -32.89 12.38 -13.23
C GLY A 145 -33.22 13.88 -13.14
N ASP A 146 -33.95 14.25 -12.10
CA ASP A 146 -34.53 15.60 -11.99
C ASP A 146 -33.53 16.66 -11.47
N SER A 147 -32.42 16.24 -10.86
CA SER A 147 -31.51 17.13 -10.12
C SER A 147 -30.05 17.12 -10.58
N SER A 148 -29.68 16.26 -11.53
CA SER A 148 -28.28 16.15 -11.98
C SER A 148 -28.14 16.39 -13.48
N GLN A 149 -27.12 17.16 -13.87
CA GLN A 149 -26.78 17.41 -15.25
C GLN A 149 -25.26 17.34 -15.44
N VAL A 150 -24.82 16.60 -16.45
CA VAL A 150 -23.44 16.56 -16.93
C VAL A 150 -23.31 17.53 -18.09
N THR A 151 -22.72 18.68 -17.83
CA THR A 151 -22.50 19.72 -18.85
C THR A 151 -21.35 19.36 -19.79
N VAL A 152 -20.28 18.77 -19.25
CA VAL A 152 -19.03 18.50 -19.97
C VAL A 152 -18.46 17.14 -19.56
N THR A 153 -17.91 16.43 -20.55
CA THR A 153 -17.13 15.20 -20.36
C THR A 153 -15.72 15.42 -20.88
N LEU A 154 -14.72 14.97 -20.11
CA LEU A 154 -13.31 15.03 -20.52
C LEU A 154 -12.96 13.81 -21.36
N ILE A 155 -12.35 14.04 -22.52
CA ILE A 155 -11.87 13.00 -23.43
C ILE A 155 -10.34 13.04 -23.47
N PRO A 156 -9.64 11.98 -23.03
CA PRO A 156 -8.20 11.93 -23.16
C PRO A 156 -7.80 11.89 -24.63
N TYR A 157 -6.79 12.66 -25.01
CA TYR A 157 -6.27 12.66 -26.38
C TYR A 157 -4.76 12.47 -26.46
N ALA A 158 -4.04 12.66 -25.37
CA ALA A 158 -2.63 12.34 -25.28
C ALA A 158 -2.23 11.94 -23.86
N ILE A 159 -1.21 11.09 -23.75
CA ILE A 159 -0.62 10.69 -22.48
C ILE A 159 0.89 10.56 -22.67
N ALA A 160 1.64 11.15 -21.74
CA ALA A 160 3.08 11.01 -21.68
C ALA A 160 3.47 10.33 -20.37
N SER A 161 4.56 9.59 -20.43
CA SER A 161 5.22 9.06 -19.25
C SER A 161 6.72 9.27 -19.35
N THR A 162 7.37 9.48 -18.21
CA THR A 162 8.82 9.45 -18.09
C THR A 162 9.21 8.39 -17.06
N VAL A 163 10.09 7.48 -17.45
CA VAL A 163 10.60 6.38 -16.63
C VAL A 163 11.96 6.78 -16.10
N LYS A 164 12.13 6.70 -14.79
CA LYS A 164 13.43 6.88 -14.14
C LYS A 164 14.00 5.54 -13.73
N LEU A 165 15.11 5.15 -14.33
CA LEU A 165 15.83 3.90 -14.10
C LEU A 165 17.24 4.17 -13.54
N ALA A 166 17.92 3.11 -13.13
CA ALA A 166 19.33 3.16 -12.76
C ALA A 166 20.23 3.49 -13.96
N SER A 167 19.85 3.03 -15.15
CA SER A 167 20.59 3.24 -16.40
C SER A 167 20.39 4.61 -17.03
N GLY A 168 19.36 5.36 -16.62
CA GLY A 168 19.03 6.64 -17.23
C GLY A 168 17.54 6.97 -17.14
N ILE A 169 17.15 8.00 -17.88
CA ILE A 169 15.78 8.51 -17.91
C ILE A 169 15.34 8.62 -19.35
N HIS A 170 14.18 8.03 -19.67
CA HIS A 170 13.56 8.10 -20.99
C HIS A 170 12.06 8.36 -20.86
N SER A 171 11.46 8.83 -21.95
CA SER A 171 10.03 9.13 -22.01
C SER A 171 9.36 8.37 -23.15
N PHE A 172 8.09 8.05 -22.97
CA PHE A 172 7.24 7.46 -24.01
C PHE A 172 5.90 8.17 -24.04
N TYR A 173 5.24 8.11 -25.19
CA TYR A 173 4.08 8.94 -25.49
C TYR A 173 3.10 8.20 -26.39
N TYR A 174 1.82 8.37 -26.09
CA TYR A 174 0.71 7.86 -26.88
C TYR A 174 -0.35 8.94 -27.07
N ASP A 175 -1.02 8.94 -28.21
CA ASP A 175 -2.08 9.88 -28.52
C ASP A 175 -3.24 9.21 -29.27
N ILE A 176 -4.32 9.96 -29.42
CA ILE A 176 -5.58 9.54 -30.02
C ILE A 176 -5.47 9.04 -31.47
N ARG A 177 -4.37 9.33 -32.19
CA ARG A 177 -4.12 8.76 -33.53
C ARG A 177 -3.76 7.27 -33.47
N THR A 178 -3.51 6.75 -32.28
CA THR A 178 -3.27 5.32 -32.03
C THR A 178 -4.55 4.68 -31.48
N ASP A 179 -5.04 3.63 -32.15
CA ASP A 179 -6.19 2.88 -31.62
C ASP A 179 -5.89 2.30 -30.23
N ASN A 180 -6.85 2.46 -29.31
CA ASN A 180 -6.75 2.02 -27.91
C ASN A 180 -5.46 2.50 -27.22
N PHE A 181 -5.06 3.75 -27.47
CA PHE A 181 -3.78 4.28 -27.02
C PHE A 181 -3.56 4.20 -25.50
N LEU A 182 -4.61 4.32 -24.67
CA LEU A 182 -4.51 4.17 -23.22
C LEU A 182 -4.21 2.73 -22.81
N ASP A 183 -4.79 1.74 -23.49
CA ASP A 183 -4.51 0.33 -23.21
C ASP A 183 -3.09 -0.03 -23.64
N LYS A 184 -2.65 0.46 -24.81
CA LYS A 184 -1.25 0.32 -25.27
C LYS A 184 -0.27 0.98 -24.32
N TRP A 185 -0.61 2.18 -23.81
CA TRP A 185 0.16 2.86 -22.78
C TRP A 185 0.26 2.03 -21.49
N LEU A 186 -0.84 1.42 -21.03
CA LEU A 186 -0.81 0.53 -19.85
C LEU A 186 0.06 -0.70 -20.07
N VAL A 187 0.00 -1.33 -21.25
CA VAL A 187 0.88 -2.46 -21.60
C VAL A 187 2.34 -2.02 -21.51
N GLN A 188 2.72 -0.91 -22.15
CA GLN A 188 4.09 -0.39 -22.04
C GLN A 188 4.46 -0.04 -20.59
N LEU A 189 3.55 0.56 -19.83
CA LEU A 189 3.77 0.91 -18.42
C LEU A 189 4.10 -0.33 -17.57
N PHE A 190 3.40 -1.46 -17.78
CA PHE A 190 3.71 -2.72 -17.11
C PHE A 190 5.06 -3.31 -17.52
N GLU A 191 5.46 -3.19 -18.79
CA GLU A 191 6.78 -3.62 -19.26
C GLU A 191 7.91 -2.80 -18.61
N GLU A 192 7.81 -1.48 -18.64
CA GLU A 192 8.80 -0.57 -18.01
C GLU A 192 8.91 -0.83 -16.50
N THR A 193 7.78 -1.15 -15.87
CA THR A 193 7.72 -1.45 -14.44
C THR A 193 8.54 -2.68 -14.05
N LYS A 194 8.74 -3.66 -14.95
CA LYS A 194 9.63 -4.81 -14.69
C LYS A 194 11.04 -4.33 -14.35
N GLN A 195 11.56 -3.38 -15.12
CA GLN A 195 12.89 -2.84 -14.93
C GLN A 195 12.95 -1.92 -13.71
N VAL A 196 11.96 -1.03 -13.51
CA VAL A 196 11.90 -0.17 -12.30
C VAL A 196 11.88 -0.99 -11.02
N LYS A 197 11.13 -2.10 -11.00
CA LYS A 197 11.08 -3.05 -9.88
C LYS A 197 12.44 -3.70 -9.65
N LYS A 198 13.14 -4.10 -10.71
CA LYS A 198 14.49 -4.68 -10.64
C LYS A 198 15.49 -3.69 -10.07
N ASP A 199 15.47 -2.43 -10.52
CA ASP A 199 16.42 -1.41 -10.07
C ASP A 199 16.22 -1.02 -8.59
N ASN A 200 14.99 -1.09 -8.08
CA ASN A 200 14.70 -0.85 -6.66
C ASN A 200 14.98 -2.08 -5.76
N LYS A 201 15.09 -3.29 -6.31
CA LYS A 201 15.23 -4.54 -5.54
C LYS A 201 16.53 -4.57 -4.73
N TYR A 202 16.49 -5.14 -3.53
CA TYR A 202 17.70 -5.43 -2.74
C TYR A 202 18.45 -6.64 -3.33
N ILE A 203 19.79 -6.63 -3.23
CA ILE A 203 20.62 -7.75 -3.73
C ILE A 203 20.30 -9.04 -2.96
N ASP A 204 20.15 -8.93 -1.64
CA ASP A 204 19.70 -10.01 -0.79
C ASP A 204 18.16 -10.15 -0.88
N GLU A 205 17.71 -11.29 -1.41
CA GLU A 205 16.29 -11.60 -1.61
C GLU A 205 15.55 -11.91 -0.31
N THR A 206 16.26 -12.16 0.80
CA THR A 206 15.65 -12.40 2.11
C THR A 206 15.10 -11.13 2.75
N ILE A 207 15.58 -9.96 2.31
CA ILE A 207 15.14 -8.65 2.80
C ILE A 207 13.69 -8.40 2.32
N PRO A 208 12.70 -8.29 3.24
CA PRO A 208 11.32 -8.04 2.85
C PRO A 208 11.17 -6.65 2.22
N GLN A 209 10.57 -6.54 1.05
CA GLN A 209 10.41 -5.27 0.32
C GLN A 209 9.01 -5.05 -0.23
N TYR A 210 8.64 -3.79 -0.46
CA TYR A 210 7.42 -3.45 -1.21
C TYR A 210 7.64 -3.76 -2.68
N TYR A 211 6.65 -4.37 -3.31
CA TYR A 211 6.70 -4.73 -4.74
C TYR A 211 5.90 -3.77 -5.62
N GLU A 212 5.35 -2.73 -5.01
CA GLU A 212 4.54 -1.70 -5.65
C GLU A 212 5.46 -0.64 -6.25
N VAL A 213 5.40 -0.47 -7.57
CA VAL A 213 6.18 0.55 -8.27
C VAL A 213 5.39 1.87 -8.33
N PRO A 214 5.96 2.99 -7.86
CA PRO A 214 5.29 4.28 -7.90
C PRO A 214 5.09 4.79 -9.33
N VAL A 215 3.86 5.16 -9.64
CA VAL A 215 3.45 5.84 -10.88
C VAL A 215 2.84 7.18 -10.46
N ILE A 216 3.56 8.27 -10.71
CA ILE A 216 3.35 9.56 -10.05
C ILE A 216 2.85 10.60 -11.05
N GLY A 217 1.63 11.09 -10.86
CA GLY A 217 1.10 12.22 -11.63
C GLY A 217 1.13 13.51 -10.81
N PHE A 218 0.97 14.67 -11.45
CA PHE A 218 0.83 15.95 -10.75
C PHE A 218 -0.62 16.41 -10.79
N ASN A 219 -1.27 16.56 -9.64
CA ASN A 219 -2.70 16.90 -9.56
C ASN A 219 -3.61 15.85 -10.23
N SER A 220 -3.15 14.60 -10.25
CA SER A 220 -3.75 13.48 -10.97
C SER A 220 -4.84 12.74 -10.17
N ALA A 221 -4.93 12.95 -8.86
CA ALA A 221 -5.83 12.19 -7.99
C ALA A 221 -7.32 12.33 -8.36
N LYS A 222 -7.69 13.48 -8.95
CA LYS A 222 -9.07 13.77 -9.36
C LYS A 222 -9.29 13.45 -10.84
N PHE A 223 -8.54 14.12 -11.71
CA PHE A 223 -8.81 14.12 -13.14
C PHE A 223 -8.29 12.86 -13.81
N ASP A 224 -6.98 12.66 -13.81
CA ASP A 224 -6.34 11.57 -14.55
C ASP A 224 -6.79 10.20 -14.06
N ALA A 225 -6.92 10.05 -12.74
CA ALA A 225 -7.41 8.81 -12.16
C ALA A 225 -8.83 8.46 -12.63
N SER A 226 -9.71 9.46 -12.80
CA SER A 226 -11.06 9.25 -13.32
C SER A 226 -11.06 8.82 -14.79
N VAL A 227 -10.16 9.40 -15.58
CA VAL A 227 -9.98 9.11 -17.00
C VAL A 227 -9.48 7.69 -17.21
N LEU A 228 -8.47 7.27 -16.43
CA LEU A 228 -7.88 5.94 -16.52
C LEU A 228 -8.76 4.84 -15.94
N PHE A 229 -9.75 5.17 -15.10
CA PHE A 229 -10.46 4.20 -14.27
C PHE A 229 -11.05 3.02 -15.06
N LYS A 230 -11.56 3.29 -16.27
CA LYS A 230 -12.10 2.26 -17.18
C LYS A 230 -11.00 1.33 -17.71
N ASN A 231 -9.85 1.87 -18.09
CA ASN A 231 -8.70 1.13 -18.63
C ASN A 231 -7.93 0.35 -17.56
N LEU A 232 -8.02 0.75 -16.28
CA LEU A 232 -7.40 0.04 -15.15
C LEU A 232 -8.11 -1.29 -14.78
N LYS A 233 -9.16 -1.66 -15.51
CA LYS A 233 -9.86 -2.96 -15.38
C LYS A 233 -9.81 -3.69 -16.73
N SER A 234 -8.95 -4.69 -16.83
CA SER A 234 -8.81 -5.54 -18.00
C SER A 234 -8.80 -7.03 -17.62
N LYS A 235 -8.61 -7.91 -18.60
CA LYS A 235 -8.36 -9.34 -18.37
C LYS A 235 -6.98 -9.59 -17.76
N ASP A 236 -6.03 -8.69 -17.95
CA ASP A 236 -4.63 -8.88 -17.55
C ASP A 236 -4.28 -8.13 -16.27
N TRP A 237 -5.04 -7.10 -15.89
CA TRP A 237 -4.84 -6.35 -14.65
C TRP A 237 -6.14 -5.84 -14.05
N ALA A 238 -6.12 -5.58 -12.74
CA ALA A 238 -7.25 -5.02 -12.03
C ALA A 238 -6.83 -4.15 -10.85
N ILE A 239 -7.66 -3.19 -10.51
CA ILE A 239 -7.54 -2.41 -9.28
C ILE A 239 -7.74 -3.36 -8.09
N SER A 240 -6.72 -3.46 -7.23
CA SER A 240 -6.74 -4.29 -6.02
C SER A 240 -6.96 -3.49 -4.73
N LYS A 241 -6.59 -2.21 -4.74
CA LYS A 241 -6.78 -1.31 -3.62
C LYS A 241 -7.03 0.10 -4.13
N TYR A 242 -8.04 0.71 -3.52
CA TYR A 242 -8.44 2.09 -3.76
C TYR A 242 -8.37 2.83 -2.43
N LEU A 243 -7.74 4.00 -2.43
CA LEU A 243 -7.73 4.91 -1.28
C LEU A 243 -8.14 6.30 -1.76
N GLY A 244 -9.23 6.82 -1.20
CA GLY A 244 -9.80 8.07 -1.70
C GLY A 244 -11.28 8.23 -1.34
N SER A 245 -11.86 9.33 -1.79
CA SER A 245 -13.32 9.49 -1.90
C SER A 245 -13.76 9.06 -3.29
N SER A 246 -15.06 8.91 -3.55
CA SER A 246 -15.59 8.60 -4.89
C SER A 246 -15.11 9.54 -6.01
N THR A 247 -14.66 10.75 -5.67
CA THR A 247 -14.21 11.79 -6.60
C THR A 247 -12.71 12.03 -6.60
N ILE A 248 -11.96 11.52 -5.62
CA ILE A 248 -10.52 11.78 -5.45
C ILE A 248 -9.83 10.48 -5.06
N ALA A 249 -9.16 9.87 -6.03
CA ALA A 249 -8.32 8.70 -5.85
C ALA A 249 -6.92 9.13 -5.37
N LYS A 250 -6.73 9.25 -4.06
CA LYS A 250 -5.43 9.58 -3.45
C LYS A 250 -4.35 8.55 -3.79
N GLN A 251 -4.74 7.27 -3.86
CA GLN A 251 -3.87 6.19 -4.27
C GLN A 251 -4.68 5.05 -4.90
N LEU A 252 -4.16 4.48 -5.99
CA LEU A 252 -4.67 3.25 -6.61
C LEU A 252 -3.55 2.22 -6.70
N ILE A 253 -3.84 0.97 -6.36
CA ILE A 253 -2.92 -0.14 -6.63
C ILE A 253 -3.55 -1.05 -7.67
N VAL A 254 -2.90 -1.15 -8.82
CA VAL A 254 -3.31 -1.98 -9.95
C VAL A 254 -2.37 -3.17 -10.03
N LYS A 255 -2.93 -4.39 -9.97
CA LYS A 255 -2.15 -5.62 -10.02
C LYS A 255 -2.30 -6.25 -11.39
N HIS A 256 -1.17 -6.67 -11.95
CA HIS A 256 -1.18 -7.63 -13.04
C HIS A 256 -1.65 -8.99 -12.51
N GLN A 257 -2.51 -9.69 -13.25
CA GLN A 257 -3.11 -10.94 -12.80
C GLN A 257 -2.12 -12.10 -12.84
N SER A 258 -1.26 -12.14 -13.86
CA SER A 258 -0.29 -13.23 -14.06
C SER A 258 1.13 -12.92 -13.56
N SER A 259 1.44 -11.66 -13.24
CA SER A 259 2.78 -11.27 -12.79
C SER A 259 2.74 -10.70 -11.38
N SER A 260 3.86 -10.75 -10.66
CA SER A 260 3.99 -10.17 -9.31
C SER A 260 4.14 -8.64 -9.32
N ILE A 261 3.72 -7.98 -10.41
CA ILE A 261 3.91 -6.54 -10.64
C ILE A 261 2.66 -5.79 -10.18
N HIS A 262 2.88 -4.81 -9.32
CA HIS A 262 1.84 -3.91 -8.87
C HIS A 262 2.24 -2.47 -9.19
N LEU A 263 1.37 -1.74 -9.88
CA LEU A 263 1.50 -0.31 -10.09
C LEU A 263 0.82 0.41 -8.94
N ARG A 264 1.48 1.42 -8.39
CA ARG A 264 0.92 2.29 -7.36
C ARG A 264 0.80 3.70 -7.90
N PHE A 265 -0.38 4.04 -8.38
CA PHE A 265 -0.72 5.39 -8.81
C PHE A 265 -0.87 6.29 -7.59
N VAL A 266 -0.13 7.40 -7.59
CA VAL A 266 -0.16 8.43 -6.55
C VAL A 266 -0.08 9.81 -7.18
N ASP A 267 -0.73 10.77 -6.55
CA ASP A 267 -0.61 12.18 -6.91
C ASP A 267 0.55 12.80 -6.12
N PHE A 268 1.49 13.46 -6.79
CA PHE A 268 2.59 14.16 -6.16
C PHE A 268 2.13 15.18 -5.10
N LYS A 269 0.92 15.72 -5.22
CA LYS A 269 0.34 16.64 -4.22
C LYS A 269 0.10 16.01 -2.85
N ILE A 270 0.17 14.68 -2.70
CA ILE A 270 0.21 14.07 -1.36
C ILE A 270 1.55 14.31 -0.64
N TYR A 271 2.58 14.69 -1.40
CA TYR A 271 3.93 15.00 -0.93
C TYR A 271 4.24 16.50 -0.90
N SER A 272 3.41 17.34 -1.51
CA SER A 272 3.69 18.76 -1.71
C SER A 272 2.43 19.62 -1.56
N MET A 273 2.57 20.83 -1.01
CA MET A 273 1.47 21.80 -0.88
C MET A 273 1.28 22.67 -2.14
N GLN A 274 2.08 22.42 -3.18
CA GLN A 274 2.25 23.37 -4.27
C GLN A 274 1.14 23.12 -5.29
N ASN A 275 0.43 24.19 -5.64
CA ASN A 275 -0.76 24.07 -6.50
C ASN A 275 -0.41 23.95 -7.98
N LYS A 276 0.79 24.41 -8.39
CA LYS A 276 1.23 24.39 -9.79
C LYS A 276 2.58 23.69 -9.89
N LEU A 277 2.75 22.93 -10.96
CA LEU A 277 3.99 22.22 -11.25
C LEU A 277 5.20 23.16 -11.24
N LYS A 278 5.06 24.34 -11.85
CA LYS A 278 6.11 25.37 -11.86
C LYS A 278 6.56 25.81 -10.45
N ASP A 279 5.64 25.84 -9.48
CA ASP A 279 5.93 26.30 -8.13
C ASP A 279 6.65 25.15 -7.39
N ALA A 280 6.26 23.90 -7.61
CA ALA A 280 6.98 22.74 -7.12
C ALA A 280 8.41 22.64 -7.67
N VAL A 281 8.62 22.91 -8.96
CA VAL A 281 9.97 22.92 -9.57
C VAL A 281 10.80 24.10 -9.07
N ARG A 282 10.19 25.26 -8.85
CA ARG A 282 10.90 26.40 -8.22
C ARG A 282 11.35 26.06 -6.81
N ASP A 283 10.48 25.45 -6.01
CA ASP A 283 10.72 25.24 -4.58
C ASP A 283 11.57 24.00 -4.28
N PHE A 284 11.49 22.96 -5.11
CA PHE A 284 12.12 21.65 -4.88
C PHE A 284 13.00 21.18 -6.04
N GLY A 285 13.00 21.86 -7.18
CA GLY A 285 13.89 21.55 -8.30
C GLY A 285 15.15 22.43 -8.29
N ASN A 286 15.94 22.36 -9.36
CA ASN A 286 17.17 23.15 -9.49
C ASN A 286 16.94 24.59 -9.95
N GLY A 287 15.70 25.10 -9.83
CA GLY A 287 15.32 26.46 -10.24
C GLY A 287 15.16 26.68 -11.74
N THR A 288 15.56 25.72 -12.60
CA THR A 288 15.43 25.82 -14.06
C THR A 288 14.12 25.22 -14.56
N TYR A 289 12.99 25.88 -14.32
CA TYR A 289 11.72 25.46 -14.91
C TYR A 289 11.64 25.83 -16.40
N LYS A 290 12.02 24.91 -17.27
CA LYS A 290 11.96 25.08 -18.73
C LYS A 290 10.70 24.49 -19.33
N LYS A 291 9.51 24.71 -18.75
CA LYS A 291 8.26 24.23 -19.38
C LYS A 291 7.96 25.03 -20.64
N GLY A 292 7.62 24.33 -21.72
CA GLY A 292 7.08 24.94 -22.93
C GLY A 292 5.73 25.61 -22.68
N ARG A 293 5.15 26.19 -23.74
CA ARG A 293 3.82 26.82 -23.70
C ARG A 293 2.87 26.08 -24.62
N PHE A 294 1.70 25.71 -24.14
CA PHE A 294 0.68 25.07 -24.96
C PHE A 294 -0.66 25.78 -24.83
N PRO A 295 -1.38 26.05 -25.95
CA PRO A 295 -2.64 26.78 -25.94
C PRO A 295 -3.83 25.86 -25.62
N HIS A 296 -3.98 25.50 -24.35
CA HIS A 296 -5.02 24.56 -23.88
C HIS A 296 -6.46 25.00 -24.19
N GLU A 297 -6.76 26.31 -24.14
CA GLU A 297 -8.12 26.83 -24.41
C GLU A 297 -8.45 26.86 -25.92
N PHE A 298 -7.43 26.89 -26.79
CA PHE A 298 -7.61 26.94 -28.23
C PHE A 298 -7.99 25.57 -28.83
N ILE A 299 -7.43 24.50 -28.27
CA ILE A 299 -7.68 23.13 -28.72
C ILE A 299 -8.93 22.57 -28.03
N ASN A 300 -9.85 22.03 -28.81
CA ASN A 300 -11.09 21.44 -28.33
C ASN A 300 -11.50 20.20 -29.14
N ALA A 301 -12.57 19.53 -28.70
CA ALA A 301 -13.07 18.30 -29.31
C ALA A 301 -13.43 18.43 -30.80
N ASN A 302 -13.69 19.64 -31.31
CA ASN A 302 -14.11 19.87 -32.69
C ASN A 302 -12.94 20.21 -33.63
N ASN A 303 -11.85 20.78 -33.10
CA ASN A 303 -10.76 21.30 -33.93
C ASN A 303 -9.41 20.58 -33.75
N TYR A 304 -9.25 19.75 -32.71
CA TYR A 304 -7.94 19.22 -32.32
C TYR A 304 -7.20 18.54 -33.47
N MET A 305 -7.88 17.73 -34.30
CA MET A 305 -7.22 17.02 -35.39
C MET A 305 -6.71 17.97 -36.47
N ASN A 306 -7.53 18.93 -36.87
CA ASN A 306 -7.17 19.92 -37.89
C ASN A 306 -6.08 20.86 -37.37
N GLU A 307 -6.21 21.34 -36.12
CA GLU A 307 -5.26 22.27 -35.54
C GLU A 307 -3.91 21.64 -35.20
N LEU A 308 -3.86 20.40 -34.72
CA LEU A 308 -2.60 19.74 -34.35
C LEU A 308 -1.85 19.16 -35.56
N SER A 309 -2.53 18.93 -36.68
CA SER A 309 -1.91 18.45 -37.93
C SER A 309 -1.25 19.55 -38.77
N LYS A 310 -1.43 20.81 -38.38
CA LYS A 310 -0.79 21.97 -39.02
C LYS A 310 0.72 21.99 -38.77
N ILE A 311 1.44 22.50 -39.77
CA ILE A 311 2.91 22.66 -39.77
C ILE A 311 3.29 24.03 -39.21
N GLU A 312 2.47 25.05 -39.48
CA GLU A 312 2.67 26.38 -38.93
C GLU A 312 2.53 26.39 -37.40
N PRO A 313 3.29 27.24 -36.68
CA PRO A 313 3.11 27.38 -35.24
C PRO A 313 1.71 27.90 -34.91
N PHE A 314 1.24 27.66 -33.68
CA PHE A 314 0.08 28.34 -33.13
C PHE A 314 0.23 29.87 -33.21
N PRO A 315 -0.83 30.59 -33.62
CA PRO A 315 -0.82 32.04 -33.60
C PRO A 315 -0.82 32.57 -32.15
N ILE A 316 -0.41 33.82 -31.93
CA ILE A 316 -0.26 34.37 -30.57
C ILE A 316 -1.60 34.40 -29.81
N GLU A 317 -2.70 34.64 -30.53
CA GLU A 317 -4.06 34.70 -30.02
C GLU A 317 -4.53 33.35 -29.47
N ALA A 318 -3.95 32.23 -29.93
CA ALA A 318 -4.26 30.90 -29.40
C ALA A 318 -3.87 30.78 -27.91
N PHE A 319 -2.94 31.60 -27.43
CA PHE A 319 -2.48 31.60 -26.04
C PHE A 319 -3.27 32.55 -25.12
N ASP A 320 -4.28 33.25 -25.66
CA ASP A 320 -5.11 34.13 -24.86
C ASP A 320 -5.92 33.32 -23.84
N ASN A 321 -5.83 33.72 -22.58
CA ASN A 321 -6.58 33.11 -21.49
C ASN A 321 -7.88 33.91 -21.28
N GLN A 322 -9.00 33.36 -21.75
CA GLN A 322 -10.29 34.02 -21.70
C GLN A 322 -10.78 34.16 -20.25
N LEU A 323 -10.55 33.13 -19.42
CA LEU A 323 -11.00 33.09 -18.03
C LEU A 323 -10.36 34.17 -17.15
N ARG A 324 -9.09 34.49 -17.39
CA ARG A 324 -8.32 35.49 -16.61
C ARG A 324 -8.18 36.81 -17.35
N ASN A 325 -8.75 36.92 -18.55
CA ASN A 325 -8.56 38.05 -19.47
C ASN A 325 -7.07 38.44 -19.60
N LYS A 326 -6.23 37.45 -19.94
CA LYS A 326 -4.76 37.63 -20.04
C LYS A 326 -4.26 37.22 -21.41
N LYS A 327 -3.52 38.12 -22.05
CA LYS A 327 -2.82 37.86 -23.31
C LYS A 327 -1.39 37.41 -23.08
N LEU A 328 -0.84 36.66 -24.05
CA LEU A 328 0.59 36.33 -24.05
C LEU A 328 1.42 37.55 -24.46
N SER A 329 2.56 37.76 -23.81
CA SER A 329 3.48 38.84 -24.22
C SER A 329 4.31 38.42 -25.42
N ASP A 330 4.69 39.39 -26.27
CA ASP A 330 5.49 39.14 -27.48
C ASP A 330 6.81 38.41 -27.19
N VAL A 331 7.47 38.77 -26.08
CA VAL A 331 8.70 38.10 -25.62
C VAL A 331 8.46 36.59 -25.41
N LYS A 332 7.37 36.24 -24.72
CA LYS A 332 7.00 34.86 -24.43
C LYS A 332 6.53 34.11 -25.66
N TYR A 333 5.93 34.81 -26.62
CA TYR A 333 5.56 34.23 -27.91
C TYR A 333 6.79 33.92 -28.77
N LYS A 334 7.79 34.82 -28.79
CA LYS A 334 9.08 34.56 -29.45
C LYS A 334 9.80 33.34 -28.86
N GLU A 335 9.81 33.19 -27.54
CA GLU A 335 10.33 31.96 -26.87
C GLU A 335 9.62 30.70 -27.39
N TYR A 336 8.30 30.75 -27.51
CA TYR A 336 7.51 29.65 -28.04
C TYR A 336 7.85 29.35 -29.51
N LEU A 337 7.97 30.37 -30.37
CA LEU A 337 8.30 30.19 -31.79
C LEU A 337 9.67 29.50 -31.98
N VAL A 338 10.67 29.88 -31.19
CA VAL A 338 12.00 29.26 -31.22
C VAL A 338 11.92 27.77 -30.90
N GLU A 339 11.09 27.39 -29.92
CA GLU A 339 10.92 25.99 -29.56
C GLU A 339 10.07 25.24 -30.60
N ALA A 340 8.95 25.81 -31.03
CA ALA A 340 8.05 25.22 -32.02
C ALA A 340 8.76 24.95 -33.35
N ALA A 341 9.70 25.79 -33.77
CA ALA A 341 10.49 25.62 -34.99
C ALA A 341 11.34 24.33 -35.01
N LYS A 342 11.58 23.71 -33.85
CA LYS A 342 12.30 22.42 -33.75
C LYS A 342 11.43 21.21 -34.10
N HIS A 343 10.13 21.42 -34.30
CA HIS A 343 9.14 20.37 -34.49
C HIS A 343 8.43 20.57 -35.83
N LYS A 344 8.18 19.47 -36.55
CA LYS A 344 7.61 19.51 -37.91
C LYS A 344 6.12 19.84 -37.88
N GLN A 345 5.37 19.25 -36.97
CA GLN A 345 3.93 19.50 -36.78
C GLN A 345 3.63 19.85 -35.34
N ARG A 346 2.48 20.48 -35.10
CA ARG A 346 2.01 20.76 -33.73
C ARG A 346 1.78 19.47 -32.92
N TRP A 347 1.51 18.33 -33.57
CA TRP A 347 1.54 16.99 -32.94
C TRP A 347 2.92 16.62 -32.36
N ASP A 348 4.01 16.96 -33.04
CA ASP A 348 5.36 16.69 -32.54
C ASP A 348 5.70 17.64 -31.38
N TYR A 349 5.21 18.88 -31.46
CA TYR A 349 5.35 19.86 -30.38
C TYR A 349 4.61 19.45 -29.11
N ILE A 350 3.35 19.00 -29.20
CA ILE A 350 2.61 18.53 -28.01
C ILE A 350 3.27 17.28 -27.40
N ARG A 351 3.76 16.33 -28.22
CA ARG A 351 4.52 15.18 -27.73
C ARG A 351 5.72 15.62 -26.89
N TYR A 352 6.49 16.57 -27.40
CA TYR A 352 7.63 17.14 -26.69
C TYR A 352 7.19 17.85 -25.40
N TYR A 353 6.18 18.72 -25.48
CA TYR A 353 5.65 19.48 -24.35
C TYR A 353 5.17 18.56 -23.21
N ASN A 354 4.38 17.52 -23.50
CA ASN A 354 3.90 16.58 -22.49
C ASN A 354 5.05 15.74 -21.89
N SER A 355 6.02 15.34 -22.73
CA SER A 355 7.21 14.62 -22.25
C SER A 355 8.01 15.47 -21.27
N LEU A 356 8.12 16.77 -21.55
CA LEU A 356 8.78 17.72 -20.68
C LEU A 356 8.04 17.89 -19.36
N ASP A 357 6.71 17.94 -19.37
CA ASP A 357 5.88 18.06 -18.16
C ASP A 357 6.07 16.90 -17.18
N THR A 358 6.18 15.68 -17.69
CA THR A 358 6.49 14.51 -16.86
C THR A 358 7.96 14.53 -16.40
N ARG A 359 8.89 14.93 -17.28
CA ARG A 359 10.33 14.98 -16.97
C ARG A 359 10.68 15.98 -15.87
N VAL A 360 10.09 17.16 -15.87
CA VAL A 360 10.39 18.22 -14.88
C VAL A 360 9.93 17.86 -13.48
N LEU A 361 8.97 16.92 -13.33
CA LEU A 361 8.51 16.44 -12.03
C LEU A 361 9.57 15.58 -11.31
N ILE A 362 10.55 15.04 -12.03
CA ILE A 362 11.60 14.21 -11.44
C ILE A 362 12.43 14.97 -10.40
N GLU A 363 12.83 16.21 -10.70
CA GLU A 363 13.69 16.98 -9.79
C GLU A 363 13.02 17.23 -8.42
N PRO A 364 11.77 17.73 -8.34
CA PRO A 364 11.04 17.82 -7.07
C PRO A 364 10.92 16.50 -6.31
N ILE A 365 10.63 15.40 -7.01
CA ILE A 365 10.48 14.08 -6.37
C ILE A 365 11.81 13.66 -5.75
N ASP A 366 12.91 13.76 -6.51
CA ASP A 366 14.24 13.38 -6.06
C ASP A 366 14.72 14.19 -4.87
N TYR A 367 14.51 15.51 -4.92
CA TYR A 367 14.81 16.38 -3.80
C TYR A 367 14.08 15.94 -2.52
N LEU A 368 12.78 15.66 -2.62
CA LEU A 368 11.99 15.23 -1.46
C LEU A 368 12.37 13.82 -0.97
N ILE A 369 12.72 12.89 -1.87
CA ILE A 369 13.26 11.57 -1.49
C ILE A 369 14.53 11.75 -0.65
N GLU A 370 15.50 12.52 -1.15
CA GLU A 370 16.77 12.74 -0.46
C GLU A 370 16.55 13.50 0.86
N LEU A 371 15.66 14.49 0.89
CA LEU A 371 15.31 15.25 2.10
C LEU A 371 14.73 14.35 3.19
N MET A 372 13.77 13.48 2.85
CA MET A 372 13.17 12.55 3.81
C MET A 372 14.18 11.48 4.24
N PHE A 373 15.05 11.05 3.33
CA PHE A 373 16.01 9.99 3.60
C PHE A 373 17.14 10.42 4.56
N LYS A 374 17.39 11.73 4.73
CA LYS A 374 18.24 12.25 5.84
C LYS A 374 17.80 11.73 7.22
N TYR A 375 16.51 11.45 7.37
CA TYR A 375 15.92 10.87 8.59
C TYR A 375 15.66 9.35 8.50
N LYS A 376 16.24 8.67 7.50
CA LYS A 376 16.00 7.26 7.16
C LYS A 376 14.52 6.93 6.98
N VAL A 377 13.78 7.83 6.31
CA VAL A 377 12.39 7.61 5.92
C VAL A 377 12.33 7.48 4.40
N ASP A 378 11.84 6.35 3.90
CA ASP A 378 11.53 6.18 2.49
C ASP A 378 10.22 6.88 2.17
N MET A 379 10.31 8.03 1.47
CA MET A 379 9.15 8.84 1.12
C MET A 379 8.12 8.07 0.27
N LEU A 380 8.59 7.38 -0.77
CA LEU A 380 7.70 6.72 -1.73
C LEU A 380 7.11 5.43 -1.14
N ALA A 381 7.71 4.82 -0.12
CA ALA A 381 7.07 3.74 0.63
C ALA A 381 5.95 4.22 1.58
N ASN A 382 5.90 5.52 1.90
CA ASN A 382 4.86 6.12 2.75
C ASN A 382 3.66 6.62 1.94
N MET A 383 2.52 6.84 2.63
CA MET A 383 1.28 7.26 1.99
C MET A 383 1.22 8.76 1.68
N SER A 384 1.93 9.60 2.45
CA SER A 384 1.90 11.06 2.29
C SER A 384 3.06 11.74 3.02
N MET A 385 3.27 13.03 2.74
CA MET A 385 4.23 13.85 3.49
C MET A 385 3.91 13.90 4.99
N SER A 386 2.63 13.93 5.37
CA SER A 386 2.23 13.93 6.78
C SER A 386 2.63 12.65 7.50
N GLN A 387 2.58 11.49 6.82
CA GLN A 387 3.06 10.24 7.38
C GLN A 387 4.58 10.24 7.51
N CYS A 388 5.30 10.78 6.52
CA CYS A 388 6.76 10.98 6.62
C CYS A 388 7.11 11.87 7.82
N ALA A 389 6.45 13.02 7.97
CA ALA A 389 6.65 13.94 9.09
C ALA A 389 6.36 13.28 10.45
N ASN A 390 5.29 12.49 10.55
CA ASN A 390 5.01 11.70 11.75
C ASN A 390 6.13 10.69 12.03
N ALA A 391 6.60 9.94 11.02
CA ALA A 391 7.72 9.01 11.17
C ALA A 391 8.98 9.71 11.70
N ILE A 392 9.31 10.89 11.17
CA ILE A 392 10.44 11.71 11.61
C ILE A 392 10.25 12.16 13.06
N LYS A 393 9.11 12.80 13.36
CA LYS A 393 8.78 13.33 14.70
C LYS A 393 8.93 12.27 15.78
N TYR A 394 8.32 11.10 15.59
CA TYR A 394 8.40 10.04 16.58
C TYR A 394 9.78 9.40 16.64
N SER A 395 10.54 9.35 15.54
CA SER A 395 11.91 8.86 15.61
C SER A 395 12.82 9.71 16.48
N MET A 396 12.59 11.02 16.55
CA MET A 396 13.33 11.91 17.44
C MET A 396 12.98 11.69 18.92
N ALA A 397 11.79 11.17 19.23
CA ALA A 397 11.35 10.91 20.60
C ALA A 397 11.90 9.60 21.19
N TYR A 398 12.44 8.71 20.35
CA TYR A 398 12.94 7.38 20.73
C TYR A 398 14.40 7.16 20.31
N ASN A 399 15.11 8.23 19.95
CA ASN A 399 16.53 8.19 19.60
C ASN A 399 17.42 8.15 20.85
#